data_AF-A0AA36B6S1-F1
#
_entry.id   AF-A0AA36B6S1-F1
#
_cell.length_a   1.000
_cell.length_b   1.000
_cell.length_c   1.000
_cell.angle_alpha   90.00
_cell.angle_beta   90.00
_cell.angle_gamma   90.00
#
_symmetry.space_group_name_H-M   'P 1'
#
loop_
_entity.id
_entity.type
_entity.pdbx_description
1 polymer ?
#
loop_
_entity_poly.entity_id
_entity_poly.type
_entity_poly.pdbx_seq_one_letter_code
_entity_poly.pdbx_strand_id
1 'polypeptide(L)'
;MVFKRISHHDTQRACLDISSHHLWRFFDYDELTVNMHLKDNMENYTNMLGRIKLGSPLDSDIQVLNELRIEPNSKASLEQVAYKMCELTQTTDFSIVCIMPLNESVLELNNVMLDKLGISTVEIAAVDSSIRQIKGQKKKTKSKKLTSKVKKII
;
A
#
# COMPACT_ATOMS: atom_id res chain seq x y z
N MET A 1 -27.53 -7.33 -29.46
CA MET A 1 -26.98 -8.26 -28.44
C MET A 1 -27.97 -8.35 -27.31
N VAL A 2 -28.50 -9.53 -26.99
CA VAL A 2 -29.50 -9.73 -25.93
C VAL A 2 -28.81 -10.36 -24.73
N PHE A 3 -28.67 -9.63 -23.63
CA PHE A 3 -28.14 -10.18 -22.39
C PHE A 3 -29.25 -10.94 -21.66
N LYS A 4 -29.07 -12.26 -21.49
CA LYS A 4 -29.98 -13.13 -20.73
C LYS A 4 -29.46 -13.28 -19.30
N ARG A 5 -30.40 -13.26 -18.34
CA ARG A 5 -30.09 -13.48 -16.92
C ARG A 5 -29.78 -14.96 -16.69
N ILE A 6 -28.55 -15.27 -16.28
CA ILE A 6 -28.10 -16.62 -15.93
C ILE A 6 -28.42 -16.87 -14.44
N SER A 7 -28.77 -18.11 -14.10
CA SER A 7 -29.04 -18.49 -12.69
C SER A 7 -27.73 -18.52 -11.90
N HIS A 8 -27.79 -18.17 -10.61
CA HIS A 8 -26.61 -18.16 -9.73
C HIS A 8 -25.87 -19.50 -9.71
N HIS A 9 -26.60 -20.62 -9.81
CA HIS A 9 -26.02 -21.97 -9.85
C HIS A 9 -25.22 -22.21 -11.14
N ASP A 10 -25.71 -21.71 -12.27
CA ASP A 10 -25.04 -21.87 -13.56
C ASP A 10 -23.82 -20.94 -13.67
N THR A 11 -23.88 -19.74 -13.10
CA THR A 11 -22.72 -18.85 -12.96
C THR A 11 -21.64 -19.48 -12.07
N GLN A 12 -22.06 -20.08 -10.96
CA GLN A 12 -21.14 -20.73 -10.03
C GLN A 12 -20.47 -21.95 -10.69
N ARG A 13 -21.20 -22.77 -11.44
CA ARG A 13 -20.63 -23.90 -12.19
C ARG A 13 -19.68 -23.46 -13.31
N ALA A 14 -20.01 -22.40 -14.04
CA ALA A 14 -19.15 -21.87 -15.11
C ALA A 14 -17.87 -21.20 -14.58
N CYS A 15 -17.92 -20.56 -13.41
CA CYS A 15 -16.77 -19.90 -12.81
C CYS A 15 -15.91 -20.82 -11.92
N LEU A 16 -16.45 -21.92 -11.39
CA LEU A 16 -15.69 -22.84 -10.53
C LEU A 16 -14.65 -23.69 -11.30
N ASP A 17 -14.87 -23.93 -12.59
CA ASP A 17 -13.92 -24.67 -13.44
C ASP A 17 -12.82 -23.78 -14.03
N ILE A 18 -12.96 -22.45 -13.91
CA ILE A 18 -11.96 -21.48 -14.34
C ILE A 18 -11.16 -21.05 -13.11
N SER A 19 -10.05 -21.76 -12.86
CA SER A 19 -9.05 -21.29 -11.90
C SER A 19 -8.63 -19.85 -12.23
N SER A 20 -8.30 -19.06 -11.21
CA SER A 20 -8.01 -17.62 -11.34
C SER A 20 -6.93 -17.29 -12.39
N HIS A 21 -6.01 -18.21 -12.67
CA HIS A 21 -5.01 -18.06 -13.74
C HIS A 21 -5.59 -18.14 -15.16
N HIS A 22 -6.67 -18.89 -15.38
CA HIS A 22 -7.33 -18.98 -16.68
C HIS A 22 -8.13 -17.71 -17.00
N LEU A 23 -8.56 -16.94 -16.00
CA LEU A 23 -9.27 -15.68 -16.21
C LEU A 23 -8.39 -14.61 -16.86
N TRP A 24 -7.10 -14.57 -16.52
CA TRP A 24 -6.15 -13.60 -17.09
C TRP A 24 -5.99 -13.72 -18.60
N ARG A 25 -6.27 -14.89 -19.18
CA ARG A 25 -6.18 -15.14 -20.63
C ARG A 25 -7.26 -14.42 -21.45
N PHE A 26 -8.28 -13.87 -20.80
CA PHE A 26 -9.36 -13.13 -21.46
C PHE A 26 -9.12 -11.62 -21.51
N PHE A 27 -8.00 -11.14 -21.00
CA PHE A 27 -7.67 -9.72 -20.99
C PHE A 27 -6.57 -9.44 -22.00
N ASP A 28 -6.81 -8.43 -22.83
CA ASP A 28 -5.76 -7.77 -23.60
C ASP A 28 -5.03 -6.77 -22.69
N TYR A 29 -3.77 -6.49 -23.01
CA TYR A 29 -2.95 -5.51 -22.30
C TYR A 29 -2.17 -4.65 -23.29
N ASP A 30 -2.21 -3.34 -23.08
CA ASP A 30 -1.37 -2.38 -23.77
C ASP A 30 -0.20 -1.96 -22.87
N GLU A 31 1.03 -2.14 -23.34
CA GLU A 31 2.22 -1.72 -22.61
C GLU A 31 2.48 -0.22 -22.76
N LEU A 32 2.52 0.50 -21.64
CA LEU A 32 2.97 1.89 -21.61
C LEU A 32 4.50 1.93 -21.66
N THR A 33 5.04 2.40 -22.78
CA THR A 33 6.48 2.45 -23.02
C THR A 33 7.13 3.78 -22.63
N VAL A 34 6.35 4.84 -22.47
CA VAL A 34 6.86 6.19 -22.21
C VAL A 34 6.72 6.55 -20.73
N ASN A 35 7.84 6.77 -20.05
CA ASN A 35 7.86 7.20 -18.65
C ASN A 35 7.70 8.73 -18.54
N MET A 36 6.55 9.18 -18.05
CA MET A 36 6.27 10.61 -17.84
C MET A 36 6.79 11.18 -16.52
N HIS A 37 7.26 10.34 -15.59
CA HIS A 37 7.75 10.80 -14.30
C HIS A 37 9.13 11.47 -14.36
N LEU A 38 9.89 11.27 -15.44
CA LEU A 38 11.28 11.71 -15.61
C LEU A 38 11.48 12.53 -16.90
N LYS A 39 10.53 13.43 -17.17
CA LYS A 39 10.41 14.12 -18.47
C LYS A 39 11.53 15.11 -18.77
N ASP A 40 12.19 15.65 -17.74
CA ASP A 40 13.22 16.67 -17.88
C ASP A 40 14.62 16.09 -17.68
N ASN A 41 15.40 16.00 -18.77
CA ASN A 41 16.86 15.80 -18.78
C ASN A 41 17.42 14.60 -18.00
N MET A 42 16.69 13.47 -17.97
CA MET A 42 17.09 12.26 -17.24
C MET A 42 17.03 10.99 -18.12
N GLU A 43 17.33 11.11 -19.41
CA GLU A 43 17.38 9.95 -20.33
C GLU A 43 18.35 8.86 -19.82
N ASN A 44 19.50 9.28 -19.30
CA ASN A 44 20.48 8.37 -18.68
C ASN A 44 19.91 7.62 -17.47
N TYR A 45 19.19 8.31 -16.57
CA TYR A 45 18.55 7.67 -15.41
C TYR A 45 17.39 6.76 -15.82
N THR A 46 16.60 7.16 -16.82
CA THR A 46 15.48 6.34 -17.32
C THR A 46 16.00 5.03 -17.91
N ASN A 47 17.06 5.11 -18.71
CA ASN A 47 17.71 3.94 -19.32
C ASN A 47 18.36 3.05 -18.26
N MET A 48 19.03 3.64 -17.27
CA MET A 48 19.59 2.92 -16.12
C MET A 48 18.50 2.16 -15.35
N LEU A 49 17.39 2.82 -14.98
CA LEU A 49 16.27 2.18 -14.28
C LEU A 49 15.62 1.08 -15.12
N GLY A 50 15.51 1.28 -16.45
CA GLY A 50 15.05 0.26 -17.38
C GLY A 50 15.91 -1.01 -17.35
N ARG A 51 17.24 -0.86 -17.38
CA ARG A 51 18.18 -1.98 -17.26
C ARG A 51 18.08 -2.69 -15.91
N ILE A 52 18.01 -1.92 -14.81
CA ILE A 52 17.83 -2.49 -13.46
C ILE A 52 16.53 -3.30 -13.37
N LYS A 53 15.43 -2.79 -13.91
CA LYS A 53 14.12 -3.48 -13.96
C LYS A 53 14.22 -4.82 -14.71
N LEU A 54 15.00 -4.87 -15.78
CA LEU A 54 15.25 -6.10 -16.57
C LEU A 54 16.30 -7.02 -15.95
N GLY A 55 16.96 -6.62 -14.86
CA GLY A 55 18.00 -7.40 -14.19
C GLY A 55 19.35 -7.38 -14.91
N SER A 56 19.61 -6.38 -15.75
CA SER A 56 20.84 -6.25 -16.56
C SER A 56 21.55 -4.90 -16.40
N PRO A 57 21.87 -4.45 -15.17
CA PRO A 57 22.58 -3.19 -14.95
C PRO A 57 24.01 -3.24 -15.52
N LEU A 58 24.51 -2.09 -15.98
CA LEU A 58 25.90 -1.91 -16.38
C LEU A 58 26.78 -1.52 -15.18
N ASP A 59 28.09 -1.73 -15.28
CA ASP A 59 29.04 -1.28 -14.24
C ASP A 59 28.97 0.23 -14.00
N SER A 60 28.74 1.02 -15.06
CA SER A 60 28.51 2.46 -14.97
C SER A 60 27.27 2.81 -14.16
N ASP A 61 26.22 1.99 -14.25
CA ASP A 61 24.98 2.18 -13.48
C ASP A 61 25.25 1.95 -11.99
N ILE A 62 25.98 0.88 -11.69
CA ILE A 62 26.38 0.54 -10.33
C ILE A 62 27.27 1.64 -9.73
N GLN A 63 28.17 2.22 -10.52
CA GLN A 63 29.01 3.34 -10.10
C GLN A 63 28.15 4.55 -9.69
N VAL A 64 27.21 4.98 -10.54
CA VAL A 64 26.30 6.10 -10.24
C VAL A 64 25.51 5.84 -8.95
N LEU A 65 25.02 4.61 -8.74
CA LEU A 65 24.31 4.27 -7.51
C LEU A 65 25.23 4.29 -6.28
N ASN A 66 26.50 3.87 -6.41
CA ASN A 66 27.47 3.92 -5.33
C ASN A 66 27.85 5.35 -4.94
N GLU A 67 27.93 6.27 -5.90
CA GLU A 67 28.16 7.71 -5.64
C GLU A 67 27.02 8.35 -4.82
N LEU A 68 25.80 7.80 -4.93
CA LEU A 68 24.62 8.26 -4.19
C LEU A 68 24.50 7.64 -2.79
N ARG A 69 25.40 6.72 -2.39
CA ARG A 69 25.32 6.09 -1.07
C ARG A 69 25.65 7.08 0.04
N ILE A 70 24.83 7.06 1.09
CA ILE A 70 25.11 7.80 2.33
C ILE A 70 26.40 7.27 2.98
N GLU A 71 26.62 5.96 2.90
CA GLU A 71 27.83 5.31 3.41
C GLU A 71 28.43 4.37 2.34
N PRO A 72 29.67 4.63 1.86
CA PRO A 72 30.24 3.93 0.72
C PRO A 72 30.47 2.43 0.92
N ASN A 73 30.81 2.01 2.14
CA ASN A 73 31.33 0.67 2.42
C ASN A 73 30.45 -0.18 3.35
N SER A 74 29.35 0.40 3.86
CA SER A 74 28.45 -0.30 4.78
C SER A 74 27.03 0.21 4.67
N LYS A 75 26.14 -0.37 5.47
CA LYS A 75 24.77 0.10 5.63
C LYS A 75 24.80 1.30 6.57
N ALA A 76 24.36 2.45 6.08
CA ALA A 76 24.20 3.64 6.89
C ALA A 76 23.31 3.36 8.11
N SER A 77 23.75 3.85 9.27
CA SER A 77 22.94 3.92 10.48
C SER A 77 21.77 4.87 10.30
N LEU A 78 20.71 4.68 11.09
CA LEU A 78 19.55 5.58 11.06
C LEU A 78 19.91 7.03 11.41
N GLU A 79 20.89 7.23 12.28
CA GLU A 79 21.39 8.56 12.65
C GLU A 79 22.03 9.28 11.45
N GLN A 80 22.84 8.57 10.65
CA GLN A 80 23.44 9.10 9.43
C GLN A 80 22.36 9.42 8.38
N VAL A 81 21.33 8.58 8.26
CA VAL A 81 20.19 8.82 7.37
C VAL A 81 19.43 10.09 7.81
N ALA A 82 19.11 10.21 9.10
CA ALA A 82 18.42 11.36 9.66
C ALA A 82 19.22 12.66 9.46
N TYR A 83 20.53 12.62 9.71
CA TYR A 83 21.41 13.76 9.45
C TYR A 83 21.38 14.17 7.98
N LYS A 84 21.49 13.20 7.06
CA LYS A 84 21.45 13.48 5.62
C LYS A 84 20.11 14.07 5.20
N MET A 85 19.00 13.60 5.76
CA MET A 85 17.69 14.16 5.52
C MET A 85 17.60 15.62 5.97
N CYS A 86 18.06 15.95 7.18
CA CYS A 86 18.08 17.33 7.67
C CYS A 86 18.95 18.25 6.80
N GLU A 87 20.10 17.77 6.33
CA GLU A 87 20.96 18.53 5.41
C GLU A 87 20.24 18.82 4.08
N LEU A 88 19.58 17.81 3.52
CA LEU A 88 18.88 17.96 2.24
C LEU A 88 17.62 18.84 2.36
N THR A 89 16.89 18.76 3.48
CA THR A 89 15.71 19.63 3.68
C THR A 89 16.07 21.10 3.91
N GLN A 90 17.28 21.38 4.38
CA GLN A 90 17.78 22.76 4.48
C GLN A 90 18.24 23.34 3.14
N THR A 91 18.66 22.47 2.21
CA THR A 91 19.26 22.88 0.94
C THR A 91 18.30 22.84 -0.24
N THR A 92 17.12 22.24 -0.07
CA THR A 92 16.13 22.07 -1.13
C THR A 92 14.76 22.56 -0.70
N ASP A 93 14.03 23.20 -1.62
CA ASP A 93 12.63 23.61 -1.41
C ASP A 93 11.64 22.44 -1.54
N PHE A 94 12.15 21.21 -1.74
CA PHE A 94 11.34 20.02 -1.98
C PHE A 94 11.08 19.26 -0.68
N SER A 95 9.88 18.69 -0.57
CA SER A 95 9.58 17.73 0.48
C SER A 95 10.32 16.42 0.20
N ILE A 96 11.20 16.05 1.13
CA ILE A 96 12.02 14.83 1.02
C ILE A 96 11.30 13.68 1.68
N VAL A 97 11.21 12.56 0.97
CA VAL A 97 10.65 11.30 1.46
C VAL A 97 11.76 10.27 1.58
N CYS A 98 11.84 9.62 2.75
CA CYS A 98 12.71 8.46 2.93
C CYS A 98 11.90 7.17 2.81
N ILE A 99 12.40 6.22 2.02
CA ILE A 99 11.78 4.92 1.81
C ILE A 99 12.65 3.86 2.49
N MET A 100 12.03 3.03 3.32
CA MET A 100 12.70 1.94 4.03
C MET A 100 11.92 0.62 3.87
N PRO A 101 12.60 -0.53 3.95
CA PRO A 101 11.97 -1.82 3.71
C PRO A 101 11.06 -2.30 4.85
N LEU A 102 11.26 -1.83 6.08
CA LEU A 102 10.55 -2.30 7.28
C LEU A 102 9.84 -1.15 7.99
N ASN A 103 8.61 -1.41 8.46
CA ASN A 103 7.82 -0.45 9.23
C ASN A 103 8.51 -0.01 10.52
N GLU A 104 9.20 -0.93 11.20
CA GLU A 104 9.95 -0.62 12.44
C GLU A 104 11.05 0.41 12.17
N SER A 105 11.80 0.26 11.08
CA SER A 105 12.83 1.24 10.69
C SER A 105 12.24 2.59 10.32
N VAL A 106 11.06 2.62 9.68
CA VAL A 106 10.33 3.86 9.40
C VAL A 106 9.91 4.55 10.70
N LEU A 107 9.33 3.80 11.65
CA LEU A 107 8.90 4.34 12.92
C LEU A 107 10.08 4.93 13.70
N GLU A 108 11.19 4.20 13.77
CA GLU A 108 12.40 4.64 14.47
C GLU A 108 12.99 5.90 13.82
N LEU A 109 13.13 5.93 12.49
CA LEU A 109 13.59 7.12 11.77
C LEU A 109 12.67 8.32 12.01
N ASN A 110 11.35 8.12 11.94
CA ASN A 110 10.39 9.20 12.13
C ASN A 110 10.49 9.80 13.53
N ASN A 111 10.67 8.98 14.57
CA ASN A 111 10.88 9.46 15.93
C ASN A 111 12.18 10.27 16.04
N VAL A 112 13.29 9.77 15.49
CA VAL A 112 14.57 10.50 15.46
C VAL A 112 14.44 11.84 14.72
N MET A 113 13.70 11.87 13.61
CA MET A 113 13.46 13.10 12.85
C MET A 113 12.56 14.09 13.59
N LEU A 114 11.52 13.62 14.28
CA LEU A 114 10.66 14.49 15.11
C LEU A 114 11.46 15.16 16.23
N ASP A 115 12.31 14.40 16.91
CA ASP A 115 13.21 14.92 17.95
C ASP A 115 14.17 15.97 17.38
N LYS A 116 14.77 15.71 16.21
CA LYS A 116 15.70 16.63 15.55
C LYS A 116 15.06 17.92 15.05
N LEU A 117 13.81 17.87 14.59
CA LEU A 117 13.09 19.05 14.10
C LEU A 117 12.62 19.96 15.24
N GLY A 118 12.59 19.46 16.48
CA GLY A 118 12.21 20.24 17.66
C GLY A 118 10.76 20.76 17.61
N ILE A 119 9.89 20.10 16.83
CA ILE A 119 8.50 20.51 16.65
C ILE A 119 7.68 19.95 17.82
N SER A 120 6.75 20.76 18.34
CA SER A 120 5.81 20.33 19.38
C SER A 120 4.98 19.14 18.90
N THR A 121 5.09 18.01 19.59
CA THR A 121 4.31 16.81 19.29
C THR A 121 2.94 16.88 19.97
N VAL A 122 1.91 16.43 19.27
CA VAL A 122 0.55 16.27 19.81
C VAL A 122 0.16 14.81 19.63
N GLU A 123 -0.16 14.13 20.73
CA GLU A 123 -0.61 12.76 20.69
C GLU A 123 -2.10 12.71 20.32
N ILE A 124 -2.43 11.95 19.28
CA ILE A 124 -3.81 11.73 18.82
C ILE A 124 -4.11 10.24 19.01
N ALA A 125 -4.77 9.90 20.12
CA ALA A 125 -5.17 8.53 20.39
C ALA A 125 -6.31 8.08 19.47
N ALA A 126 -6.12 6.98 18.75
CA ALA A 126 -7.18 6.38 17.95
C ALA A 126 -8.25 5.75 18.86
N VAL A 127 -9.53 5.95 18.51
CA VAL A 127 -10.65 5.26 19.16
C VAL A 127 -11.09 4.14 18.24
N ASP A 128 -10.64 2.92 18.54
CA ASP A 128 -11.07 1.74 17.81
C ASP A 128 -12.55 1.44 18.09
N SER A 129 -13.40 1.83 17.15
CA SER A 129 -14.80 1.39 17.19
C SER A 129 -14.87 -0.07 16.78
N SER A 130 -15.54 -0.89 17.58
CA SER A 130 -15.97 -2.22 17.13
C SER A 130 -17.05 -2.03 16.06
N ILE A 131 -16.64 -1.78 14.82
CA ILE A 131 -17.49 -1.99 13.66
C ILE A 131 -17.83 -3.48 13.72
N ARG A 132 -18.99 -3.79 14.29
CA ARG A 132 -19.56 -5.13 14.25
C ARG A 132 -19.54 -5.52 12.79
N GLN A 133 -18.65 -6.44 12.44
CA GLN A 133 -18.79 -7.20 11.21
C GLN A 133 -20.26 -7.59 11.16
N ILE A 134 -20.99 -7.10 10.16
CA ILE A 134 -22.36 -7.53 9.90
C ILE A 134 -22.21 -8.98 9.42
N LYS A 135 -21.97 -9.89 10.35
CA LYS A 135 -22.18 -11.32 10.15
C LYS A 135 -23.64 -11.38 9.76
N GLY A 136 -23.92 -11.78 8.51
CA GLY A 136 -25.27 -11.96 7.99
C GLY A 136 -26.04 -12.95 8.86
N GLN A 137 -26.61 -12.47 9.96
CA GLN A 137 -27.48 -13.24 10.81
C GLN A 137 -28.80 -13.36 10.06
N LYS A 138 -28.99 -14.50 9.38
CA LYS A 138 -30.32 -14.99 9.00
C LYS A 138 -31.15 -15.05 10.30
N LYS A 139 -31.89 -13.98 10.61
CA LYS A 139 -32.91 -14.00 11.66
C LYS A 139 -33.98 -15.00 11.22
N LYS A 140 -33.93 -16.22 11.75
CA LYS A 140 -35.10 -17.10 11.77
C LYS A 140 -36.13 -16.40 12.66
N THR A 141 -37.15 -15.82 12.04
CA THR A 141 -38.35 -15.28 12.68
C THR A 141 -39.00 -16.38 13.51
N LYS A 142 -38.79 -16.37 14.84
CA LYS A 142 -39.68 -17.07 15.77
C LYS A 142 -40.90 -16.19 15.94
N SER A 143 -42.00 -16.55 15.29
CA SER A 143 -43.32 -15.93 15.50
C SER A 143 -43.68 -15.97 16.97
N LYS A 144 -43.89 -14.78 17.54
CA LYS A 144 -44.53 -14.59 18.86
C LYS A 144 -45.96 -15.11 18.75
N LYS A 145 -46.30 -16.20 19.46
CA LYS A 145 -47.69 -16.45 19.84
C LYS A 145 -47.99 -15.70 21.13
N LEU A 146 -48.92 -14.78 20.96
CA LEU A 146 -49.61 -13.95 21.93
C LEU A 146 -50.40 -14.85 22.91
N THR A 147 -50.19 -14.71 24.22
CA THR A 147 -51.24 -14.99 25.21
C THR A 147 -51.24 -13.91 26.28
N SER A 148 -52.39 -13.26 26.38
CA SER A 148 -52.74 -12.13 27.21
C SER A 148 -52.71 -12.46 28.70
N LYS A 149 -52.23 -11.50 29.49
CA LYS A 149 -52.50 -11.39 30.94
C LYS A 149 -54.00 -11.44 31.19
N VAL A 150 -54.43 -12.31 32.10
CA VAL A 150 -55.62 -12.05 32.93
C VAL A 150 -55.19 -12.20 34.38
N LYS A 151 -54.95 -11.06 35.04
CA LYS A 151 -55.00 -10.97 36.50
C LYS A 151 -56.48 -11.03 36.88
N LYS A 152 -56.87 -12.00 37.71
CA LYS A 152 -58.11 -11.92 38.48
C LYS A 152 -57.75 -11.57 39.92
N ILE A 153 -58.28 -10.44 40.36
CA ILE A 153 -58.33 -9.98 41.75
C ILE A 153 -59.54 -10.69 42.38
N ILE A 154 -59.34 -11.42 43.48
CA ILE A 154 -59.84 -11.20 44.85
C ILE A 154 -59.17 -12.28 45.69
#